data_AF-A0A942E8U7-F1
#
_entry.id   AF-A0A942E8U7-F1
#
_cell.length_a   1.000
_cell.length_b   1.000
_cell.length_c   1.000
_cell.angle_alpha   90.00
_cell.angle_beta   90.00
_cell.angle_gamma   90.00
#
_symmetry.space_group_name_H-M   'P 1'
#
loop_
_entity.id
_entity.type
_entity.pdbx_description
1 polymer ?
#
loop_
_entity_poly.entity_id
_entity_poly.type
_entity_poly.pdbx_seq_one_letter_code
_entity_poly.pdbx_strand_id
1 'polypeptide(L)'
;MVDESGLVIANHGVIKQTQAEGLSWDVAMPVIEEGKRTNSIVGGASLWTMEGKSKEEYEAAAAFMAYVTAPDTGEKFIVENTGYIPATKAGFELLKAEGFYEQDKYEGREVAIESLTASDVTPLSRGIRLGNFTTIRAELRAEMEAAFTGQKDLQTALNDAADRSNQVLRRYEQTYRGADLP
;
A
#
# COMPACT_ATOMS: atom_id res chain seq x y z
N MET A 1 -33.19 16.17 -6.91
CA MET A 1 -31.78 15.79 -6.71
C MET A 1 -31.74 14.28 -6.77
N VAL A 2 -31.01 13.73 -7.73
CA VAL A 2 -30.72 12.30 -7.73
C VAL A 2 -29.66 12.12 -6.65
N ASP A 3 -29.94 11.28 -5.65
CA ASP A 3 -28.95 10.86 -4.66
C ASP A 3 -27.95 9.95 -5.38
N GLU A 4 -26.80 10.50 -5.77
CA GLU A 4 -25.71 9.74 -6.38
C GLU A 4 -24.88 9.11 -5.27
N SER A 5 -25.16 7.83 -4.97
CA SER A 5 -24.29 6.99 -4.16
C SER A 5 -23.20 6.37 -5.04
N GLY A 6 -21.96 6.36 -4.56
CA GLY A 6 -20.80 5.85 -5.29
C GLY A 6 -19.73 5.28 -4.37
N LEU A 7 -18.95 4.34 -4.90
CA LEU A 7 -17.79 3.76 -4.22
C LEU A 7 -16.51 4.27 -4.87
N VAL A 8 -15.57 4.75 -4.06
CA VAL A 8 -14.23 5.16 -4.52
C VAL A 8 -13.19 4.44 -3.66
N ILE A 9 -12.14 3.92 -4.31
CA ILE A 9 -10.95 3.39 -3.64
C ILE A 9 -9.95 4.53 -3.53
N ALA A 10 -9.79 5.09 -2.34
CA ALA A 10 -8.91 6.23 -2.09
C ALA A 10 -8.25 6.16 -0.70
N ASN A 11 -7.24 7.02 -0.50
CA ASN A 11 -6.64 7.22 0.80
C ASN A 11 -7.62 7.94 1.74
N HIS A 12 -7.87 7.36 2.92
CA HIS A 12 -8.77 7.91 3.95
C HIS A 12 -8.46 9.37 4.29
N GLY A 13 -7.19 9.69 4.56
CA GLY A 13 -6.75 11.03 4.94
C GLY A 13 -7.01 12.07 3.86
N VAL A 14 -6.86 11.69 2.58
CA VAL A 14 -7.21 12.56 1.44
C VAL A 14 -8.71 12.84 1.44
N ILE A 15 -9.57 11.82 1.52
CA ILE A 15 -11.02 12.02 1.52
C ILE A 15 -11.47 12.89 2.69
N LYS A 16 -11.01 12.63 3.92
CA LYS A 16 -11.38 13.42 5.10
C LYS A 16 -10.98 14.90 4.95
N GLN A 17 -9.86 15.18 4.29
CA GLN A 17 -9.35 16.54 4.09
C GLN A 17 -9.99 17.28 2.90
N THR A 18 -10.40 16.56 1.85
CA THR A 18 -10.87 17.16 0.59
C THR A 18 -12.35 16.96 0.31
N GLN A 19 -13.09 16.27 1.18
CA GLN A 19 -14.53 16.08 1.04
C GLN A 19 -15.28 17.40 0.95
N ALA A 20 -16.37 17.41 0.18
CA ALA A 20 -17.30 18.53 0.17
C ALA A 20 -18.01 18.64 1.54
N GLU A 21 -18.30 19.87 1.95
CA GLU A 21 -19.07 20.10 3.18
C GLU A 21 -20.45 19.43 3.09
N GLY A 22 -20.82 18.71 4.14
CA GLY A 22 -22.09 17.97 4.19
C GLY A 22 -22.12 16.65 3.43
N LEU A 23 -21.01 16.23 2.80
CA LEU A 23 -20.92 14.90 2.19
C LEU A 23 -20.93 13.83 3.30
N SER A 24 -21.93 12.95 3.25
CA SER A 24 -21.93 11.73 4.07
C SER A 24 -21.09 10.67 3.38
N TRP A 25 -20.13 10.08 4.09
CA TRP A 25 -19.30 8.99 3.59
C TRP A 25 -18.87 8.08 4.73
N ASP A 26 -18.45 6.87 4.38
CA ASP A 26 -18.00 5.84 5.31
C ASP A 26 -16.87 5.01 4.68
N VAL A 27 -16.12 4.27 5.50
CA VAL A 27 -15.03 3.41 5.08
C VAL A 27 -15.52 1.98 4.95
N ALA A 28 -15.41 1.42 3.75
CA ALA A 28 -15.82 0.04 3.48
C ALA A 28 -14.66 -0.84 3.04
N MET A 29 -14.78 -2.14 3.31
CA MET A 29 -13.92 -3.21 2.77
C MET A 29 -14.67 -4.00 1.71
N PRO A 30 -14.77 -3.52 0.46
CA PRO A 30 -15.53 -4.19 -0.58
C PRO A 30 -14.90 -5.55 -0.93
N VAL A 31 -15.72 -6.59 -1.04
CA VAL A 31 -15.32 -7.87 -1.64
C VAL A 31 -15.68 -7.82 -3.12
N ILE A 32 -14.69 -8.03 -4.00
CA ILE A 32 -14.82 -7.79 -5.45
C ILE A 32 -15.39 -9.03 -6.19
N GLU A 33 -15.40 -10.21 -5.56
CA GLU A 33 -16.08 -11.42 -6.04
C GLU A 33 -16.94 -12.04 -4.92
N GLU A 34 -17.84 -12.98 -5.24
CA GLU A 34 -18.64 -13.78 -4.27
C GLU A 34 -17.79 -14.72 -3.38
N GLY A 35 -16.54 -14.36 -3.10
CA GLY A 35 -15.56 -15.14 -2.35
C GLY A 35 -15.27 -14.61 -0.95
N LYS A 36 -14.40 -15.33 -0.23
CA LYS A 36 -13.87 -14.89 1.06
C LYS A 36 -12.84 -13.77 0.82
N ARG A 37 -12.96 -12.67 1.56
CA ARG A 37 -11.94 -11.59 1.55
C ARG A 37 -10.57 -12.17 1.91
N THR A 38 -9.55 -11.78 1.15
CA THR A 38 -8.14 -12.04 1.45
C THR A 38 -7.44 -10.76 1.89
N ASN A 39 -6.28 -10.91 2.51
CA ASN A 39 -5.43 -9.80 2.91
C ASN A 39 -5.13 -8.87 1.71
N SER A 40 -5.17 -7.55 1.94
CA SER A 40 -4.60 -6.58 1.00
C SER A 40 -3.06 -6.55 1.10
N ILE A 41 -2.41 -5.85 0.18
CA ILE A 41 -0.97 -5.59 0.21
C ILE A 41 -0.70 -4.12 0.58
N VAL A 42 0.42 -3.87 1.25
CA VAL A 42 0.85 -2.50 1.57
C VAL A 42 1.38 -1.77 0.34
N GLY A 43 1.12 -0.46 0.29
CA GLY A 43 1.82 0.47 -0.59
C GLY A 43 2.92 1.23 0.17
N GLY A 44 3.14 2.50 -0.19
CA GLY A 44 4.05 3.39 0.53
C GLY A 44 5.53 3.16 0.23
N ALA A 45 6.38 3.45 1.21
CA ALA A 45 7.83 3.38 1.12
C ALA A 45 8.42 2.56 2.27
N SER A 46 9.69 2.19 2.14
CA SER A 46 10.49 1.53 3.18
C SER A 46 11.80 2.28 3.38
N LEU A 47 12.37 2.18 4.57
CA LEU A 47 13.71 2.70 4.88
C LEU A 47 14.74 1.60 4.61
N TRP A 48 15.82 1.97 3.90
CA TRP A 48 16.93 1.09 3.58
C TRP A 48 18.24 1.70 4.09
N THR A 49 19.11 0.86 4.64
CA THR A 49 20.46 1.26 5.03
C THR A 49 21.43 0.88 3.91
N MET A 50 22.22 1.85 3.46
CA MET A 50 23.16 1.64 2.36
C MET A 50 24.38 0.85 2.80
N GLU A 51 24.98 0.10 1.87
CA GLU A 51 26.24 -0.60 2.09
C GLU A 51 27.45 0.36 2.16
N GLY A 52 28.59 -0.15 2.65
CA GLY A 52 29.87 0.55 2.67
C GLY A 52 30.00 1.63 3.74
N LYS A 53 29.30 1.50 4.87
CA LYS A 53 29.32 2.45 5.99
C LYS A 53 30.18 1.97 7.16
N SER A 54 30.59 2.89 8.04
CA SER A 54 31.33 2.53 9.25
C SER A 54 30.42 1.79 10.24
N LYS A 55 31.04 1.13 11.22
CA LYS A 55 30.30 0.48 12.30
C LYS A 55 29.42 1.49 13.06
N GLU A 56 29.95 2.66 13.37
CA GLU A 56 29.26 3.73 14.09
C GLU A 56 28.08 4.28 13.27
N GLU A 57 28.22 4.40 11.95
CA GLU A 57 27.12 4.79 11.06
C GLU A 57 26.02 3.73 11.03
N TYR A 58 26.37 2.43 11.02
CA TYR A 58 25.39 1.36 11.12
C TYR A 58 24.69 1.32 12.48
N GLU A 59 25.41 1.57 13.58
CA GLU A 59 24.82 1.70 14.91
C GLU A 59 23.83 2.88 14.98
N ALA A 60 24.18 4.02 14.38
CA ALA A 60 23.28 5.17 14.27
C ALA A 60 22.03 4.86 13.42
N ALA A 61 22.20 4.18 12.28
CA ALA A 61 21.08 3.75 11.44
C ALA A 61 20.15 2.79 12.20
N ALA A 62 20.71 1.83 12.94
CA ALA A 62 19.93 0.91 13.78
C ALA A 62 19.17 1.65 14.89
N ALA A 63 19.81 2.60 15.57
CA ALA A 63 19.17 3.43 16.60
C ALA A 63 18.01 4.26 16.01
N PHE A 64 18.20 4.83 14.81
CA PHE A 64 17.14 5.58 14.13
C PHE A 64 15.97 4.67 13.74
N MET A 65 16.23 3.48 13.18
CA MET A 65 15.18 2.50 12.86
C MET A 65 14.42 2.06 14.11
N ALA A 66 15.10 1.87 15.25
CA ALA A 66 14.46 1.55 16.52
C ALA A 66 13.56 2.70 17.00
N TYR A 67 14.01 3.96 16.87
CA TYR A 67 13.21 5.13 17.23
C TYR A 67 11.97 5.27 16.34
N VAL A 68 12.11 5.19 15.01
CA VAL A 68 10.98 5.41 14.09
C VAL A 68 9.94 4.28 14.13
N THR A 69 10.32 3.10 14.62
CA THR A 69 9.42 1.94 14.78
C THR A 69 8.94 1.77 16.23
N ALA A 70 9.34 2.64 17.16
CA ALA A 70 8.84 2.62 18.51
C ALA A 70 7.36 3.08 18.55
N PRO A 71 6.46 2.32 19.21
CA PRO A 71 5.03 2.61 19.24
C PRO A 71 4.67 4.02 19.70
N ASP A 72 5.24 4.48 20.81
CA ASP A 72 4.88 5.69 21.54
C ASP A 72 5.48 6.99 20.99
N THR A 73 6.42 6.87 20.06
CA THR A 73 7.17 7.97 19.49
C THR A 73 7.06 7.95 17.97
N GLY A 74 7.90 7.16 17.30
CA GLY A 74 8.00 7.12 15.85
C GLY A 74 6.69 6.74 15.15
N GLU A 75 6.09 5.61 15.52
CA GLU A 75 4.89 5.12 14.84
C GLU A 75 3.70 6.03 15.10
N LYS A 76 3.46 6.41 16.36
CA LYS A 76 2.40 7.34 16.73
C LYS A 76 2.52 8.66 15.96
N PHE A 77 3.71 9.25 15.93
CA PHE A 77 3.94 10.48 15.17
C PHE A 77 3.59 10.32 13.68
N ILE A 78 4.03 9.23 13.03
CA ILE A 78 3.74 8.99 11.62
C ILE A 78 2.23 8.86 11.40
N VAL A 79 1.54 8.04 12.19
CA VAL A 79 0.10 7.77 12.01
C VAL A 79 -0.76 9.01 12.21
N GLU A 80 -0.45 9.83 13.21
CA GLU A 80 -1.18 11.06 13.54
C GLU A 80 -1.01 12.15 12.47
N ASN A 81 0.16 12.21 11.84
CA ASN A 81 0.54 13.35 10.98
C ASN A 81 0.44 13.07 9.48
N THR A 82 0.48 11.81 9.03
CA THR A 82 0.63 11.51 7.59
C THR A 82 -0.50 10.70 6.97
N GLY A 83 -1.38 10.10 7.78
CA GLY A 83 -2.38 9.16 7.27
C GLY A 83 -1.84 7.74 7.00
N TYR A 84 -0.55 7.47 7.26
CA TYR A 84 0.00 6.11 7.21
C TYR A 84 -0.57 5.24 8.34
N ILE A 85 -0.33 3.94 8.24
CA ILE A 85 -0.69 2.94 9.24
C ILE A 85 0.51 2.62 10.14
N PRO A 86 0.29 2.15 11.38
CA PRO A 86 1.38 1.62 12.20
C PRO A 86 2.00 0.40 11.51
N ALA A 87 3.33 0.28 11.56
CA ALA A 87 4.05 -0.84 10.94
C ALA A 87 4.14 -2.06 11.87
N THR A 88 3.98 -1.84 13.18
CA THR A 88 4.01 -2.91 14.19
C THR A 88 2.63 -3.17 14.81
N LYS A 89 2.46 -4.40 15.31
CA LYS A 89 1.29 -4.74 16.16
C LYS A 89 1.24 -3.92 17.44
N ALA A 90 2.41 -3.64 18.03
CA ALA A 90 2.48 -2.88 19.28
C ALA A 90 2.03 -1.42 19.08
N GLY A 91 2.38 -0.78 17.96
CA GLY A 91 1.86 0.55 17.61
C GLY A 91 0.36 0.55 17.39
N PHE A 92 -0.18 -0.46 16.68
CA PHE A 92 -1.62 -0.58 16.50
C PHE A 92 -2.37 -0.73 17.83
N GLU A 93 -1.93 -1.62 18.71
CA GLU A 93 -2.55 -1.83 20.02
C GLU A 93 -2.42 -0.59 20.91
N LEU A 94 -1.30 0.13 20.88
CA LEU A 94 -1.13 1.38 21.60
C LEU A 94 -2.14 2.44 21.13
N LEU A 95 -2.22 2.68 19.82
CA LEU A 95 -3.15 3.65 19.24
C LEU A 95 -4.61 3.31 19.60
N LYS A 96 -4.97 2.03 19.56
CA LYS A 96 -6.28 1.56 19.97
C LYS A 96 -6.55 1.82 21.45
N ALA A 97 -5.59 1.51 22.33
CA ALA A 97 -5.71 1.74 23.77
C ALA A 97 -5.83 3.24 24.13
N GLU A 98 -5.24 4.13 23.33
CA GLU A 98 -5.33 5.58 23.50
C GLU A 98 -6.60 6.19 22.86
N GLY A 99 -7.50 5.37 22.31
CA GLY A 99 -8.74 5.84 21.69
C GLY A 99 -8.51 6.59 20.38
N PHE A 100 -7.38 6.35 19.68
CA PHE A 100 -7.06 7.04 18.43
C PHE A 100 -8.19 6.88 17.39
N TYR A 101 -8.68 5.66 17.21
CA TYR A 101 -9.71 5.32 16.22
C TYR A 101 -11.13 5.75 16.63
N GLU A 102 -11.34 6.14 17.88
CA GLU A 102 -12.64 6.62 18.39
C GLU A 102 -12.83 8.12 18.16
N GLN A 103 -11.77 8.84 17.75
CA GLN A 103 -11.85 10.26 17.43
C GLN A 103 -12.51 10.45 16.06
N ASP A 104 -13.48 11.37 15.95
CA ASP A 104 -14.19 11.69 14.69
C ASP A 104 -13.26 11.94 13.49
N LYS A 105 -12.04 12.43 13.74
CA LYS A 105 -11.03 12.68 12.70
C LYS A 105 -10.45 11.39 12.10
N TYR A 106 -10.37 10.33 12.90
CA TYR A 106 -9.63 9.09 12.61
C TYR A 106 -10.50 7.83 12.57
N GLU A 107 -11.79 7.97 12.85
CA GLU A 107 -12.78 6.90 12.72
C GLU A 107 -12.67 6.18 11.36
N GLY A 108 -12.70 4.85 11.41
CA GLY A 108 -12.60 3.97 10.25
C GLY A 108 -11.18 3.77 9.70
N ARG A 109 -10.13 4.33 10.31
CA ARG A 109 -8.74 4.10 9.87
C ARG A 109 -8.21 2.71 10.20
N GLU A 110 -8.73 2.08 11.24
CA GLU A 110 -8.44 0.71 11.67
C GLU A 110 -8.85 -0.33 10.61
N VAL A 111 -9.85 0.01 9.77
CA VAL A 111 -10.32 -0.81 8.65
C VAL A 111 -9.17 -1.13 7.67
N ALA A 112 -8.17 -0.25 7.55
CA ALA A 112 -6.98 -0.52 6.75
C ALA A 112 -6.15 -1.68 7.31
N ILE A 113 -6.03 -1.79 8.64
CA ILE A 113 -5.35 -2.90 9.32
C ILE A 113 -6.17 -4.17 9.18
N GLU A 114 -7.48 -4.11 9.38
CA GLU A 114 -8.38 -5.25 9.18
C GLU A 114 -8.28 -5.80 7.76
N SER A 115 -8.21 -4.92 6.75
CA SER A 115 -8.01 -5.31 5.36
C SER A 115 -6.67 -6.02 5.15
N LEU A 116 -5.59 -5.54 5.78
CA LEU A 116 -4.26 -6.15 5.69
C LEU A 116 -4.17 -7.50 6.40
N THR A 117 -5.04 -7.77 7.37
CA THR A 117 -5.05 -9.00 8.17
C THR A 117 -6.29 -9.86 7.93
N ALA A 118 -7.05 -9.62 6.86
CA ALA A 118 -8.31 -10.31 6.59
C ALA A 118 -8.17 -11.82 6.35
N SER A 119 -6.96 -12.29 6.01
CA SER A 119 -6.62 -13.70 5.88
C SER A 119 -5.16 -13.95 6.26
N ASP A 120 -4.78 -15.21 6.42
CA ASP A 120 -3.38 -15.59 6.52
C ASP A 120 -2.61 -15.17 5.25
N VAL A 121 -1.39 -14.70 5.47
CA VAL A 121 -0.49 -14.29 4.38
C VAL A 121 0.09 -15.53 3.72
N THR A 122 -0.04 -15.62 2.40
CA THR A 122 0.54 -16.66 1.57
C THR A 122 1.82 -16.16 0.86
N PRO A 123 2.65 -17.04 0.28
CA PRO A 123 3.80 -16.62 -0.52
C PRO A 123 3.46 -15.64 -1.65
N LEU A 124 2.22 -15.68 -2.17
CA LEU A 124 1.73 -14.84 -3.26
C LEU A 124 0.94 -13.61 -2.78
N SER A 125 0.59 -13.50 -1.49
CA SER A 125 -0.17 -12.36 -0.94
C SER A 125 0.63 -11.46 0.01
N ARG A 126 1.92 -11.74 0.21
CA ARG A 126 2.82 -10.91 1.06
C ARG A 126 3.25 -9.58 0.43
N GLY A 127 2.98 -9.37 -0.86
CA GLY A 127 3.40 -8.19 -1.61
C GLY A 127 3.98 -8.55 -2.99
N ILE A 128 4.24 -7.52 -3.79
CA ILE A 128 4.76 -7.66 -5.14
C ILE A 128 6.27 -7.37 -5.13
N ARG A 129 7.08 -8.34 -5.56
CA ARG A 129 8.54 -8.21 -5.67
C ARG A 129 8.96 -8.50 -7.11
N LEU A 130 8.96 -7.45 -7.93
CA LEU A 130 9.32 -7.50 -9.33
C LEU A 130 10.41 -6.46 -9.63
N GLY A 131 11.42 -6.87 -10.38
CA GLY A 131 12.42 -5.94 -10.90
C GLY A 131 11.81 -4.95 -11.88
N ASN A 132 12.22 -3.68 -11.82
CA ASN A 132 11.66 -2.60 -12.64
C ASN A 132 10.12 -2.46 -12.51
N PHE A 133 9.57 -2.66 -11.30
CA PHE A 133 8.12 -2.63 -11.08
C PHE A 133 7.46 -1.29 -11.44
N THR A 134 8.17 -0.15 -11.36
CA THR A 134 7.65 1.15 -11.79
C THR A 134 7.31 1.18 -13.29
N THR A 135 8.14 0.56 -14.13
CA THR A 135 7.87 0.40 -15.56
C THR A 135 6.70 -0.56 -15.80
N ILE A 136 6.65 -1.68 -15.09
CA ILE A 136 5.53 -2.64 -15.15
C ILE A 136 4.20 -1.95 -14.83
N ARG A 137 4.16 -1.09 -13.80
CA ARG A 137 2.97 -0.31 -13.46
C ARG A 137 2.58 0.69 -14.55
N ALA A 138 3.54 1.24 -15.29
CA ALA A 138 3.26 2.14 -16.40
C ALA A 138 2.63 1.38 -17.58
N GLU A 139 3.17 0.20 -17.93
CA GLU A 139 2.58 -0.67 -18.96
C GLU A 139 1.16 -1.10 -18.60
N LEU A 140 0.95 -1.58 -17.37
CA LEU A 140 -0.38 -1.95 -16.89
C LEU A 140 -1.35 -0.77 -16.96
N ARG A 141 -0.93 0.43 -16.54
CA ARG A 141 -1.78 1.62 -16.61
C ARG A 141 -2.19 1.94 -18.04
N ALA A 142 -1.22 1.98 -18.98
CA ALA A 142 -1.48 2.34 -20.36
C ALA A 142 -2.49 1.38 -21.02
N GLU A 143 -2.37 0.08 -20.76
CA GLU A 143 -3.29 -0.91 -21.32
C GLU A 143 -4.68 -0.85 -20.66
N MET A 144 -4.76 -0.62 -19.34
CA MET A 144 -6.04 -0.41 -18.65
C MET A 144 -6.75 0.87 -19.13
N GLU A 145 -6.01 1.95 -19.39
CA GLU A 145 -6.54 3.18 -19.98
C GLU A 145 -7.07 2.94 -21.41
N ALA A 146 -6.36 2.17 -22.23
CA ALA A 146 -6.83 1.78 -23.55
C ALA A 146 -8.13 0.96 -23.48
N ALA A 147 -8.25 0.04 -22.51
CA ALA A 147 -9.48 -0.71 -22.28
C ALA A 147 -10.65 0.20 -21.86
N PHE A 148 -10.44 1.05 -20.85
CA PHE A 148 -11.50 1.92 -20.31
C PHE A 148 -11.95 3.02 -21.28
N THR A 149 -11.10 3.40 -22.23
CA THR A 149 -11.46 4.33 -23.31
C THR A 149 -12.01 3.63 -24.55
N GLY A 150 -12.19 2.31 -24.52
CA GLY A 150 -12.77 1.53 -25.62
C GLY A 150 -11.84 1.30 -26.81
N GLN A 151 -10.54 1.59 -26.68
CA GLN A 151 -9.54 1.34 -27.73
C GLN A 151 -9.18 -0.14 -27.86
N LYS A 152 -9.34 -0.92 -26.77
CA LYS A 152 -9.13 -2.37 -26.72
C LYS A 152 -10.25 -3.01 -25.88
N ASP A 153 -10.53 -4.28 -26.12
CA ASP A 153 -11.26 -5.06 -25.12
C ASP A 153 -10.38 -5.35 -23.90
N LEU A 154 -11.01 -5.58 -22.75
CA LEU A 154 -10.31 -5.74 -21.47
C LEU A 154 -9.36 -6.96 -21.48
N GLN A 155 -9.77 -8.07 -22.10
CA GLN A 155 -8.94 -9.27 -22.11
C GLN A 155 -7.67 -9.07 -22.93
N THR A 156 -7.79 -8.45 -24.11
CA THR A 156 -6.64 -8.08 -24.95
C THR A 156 -5.71 -7.12 -24.22
N ALA A 157 -6.24 -6.08 -23.57
CA ALA A 157 -5.43 -5.15 -22.79
C ALA A 157 -4.65 -5.84 -21.66
N LEU A 158 -5.28 -6.76 -20.92
CA LEU A 158 -4.61 -7.51 -19.86
C LEU A 158 -3.52 -8.45 -20.40
N ASN A 159 -3.76 -9.11 -21.54
CA ASN A 159 -2.78 -9.96 -22.20
C ASN A 159 -1.56 -9.14 -22.67
N ASP A 160 -1.81 -8.01 -23.32
CA ASP A 160 -0.75 -7.09 -23.79
C ASP A 160 0.06 -6.53 -22.60
N ALA A 161 -0.61 -6.16 -21.50
CA ALA A 161 0.05 -5.71 -20.29
C ALA A 161 0.97 -6.79 -19.72
N ALA A 162 0.51 -8.05 -19.70
CA ALA A 162 1.31 -9.18 -19.24
C ALA A 162 2.54 -9.41 -20.15
N ASP A 163 2.35 -9.43 -21.47
CA ASP A 163 3.42 -9.64 -22.43
C ASP A 163 4.50 -8.55 -22.34
N ARG A 164 4.10 -7.28 -22.29
CA ARG A 164 5.04 -6.15 -22.14
C ARG A 164 5.75 -6.16 -20.81
N SER A 165 5.04 -6.46 -19.72
CA SER A 165 5.63 -6.56 -18.38
C SER A 165 6.62 -7.72 -18.31
N ASN A 166 6.33 -8.85 -18.95
CA ASN A 166 7.26 -9.98 -19.04
C ASN A 166 8.56 -9.62 -19.77
N GLN A 167 8.50 -8.78 -20.81
CA GLN A 167 9.72 -8.28 -21.46
C GLN A 167 10.55 -7.40 -20.52
N VAL A 168 9.91 -6.55 -19.70
CA VAL A 168 10.60 -5.77 -18.65
C VAL A 168 11.29 -6.70 -17.66
N LEU A 169 10.62 -7.76 -17.21
CA LEU A 169 11.18 -8.75 -16.31
C LEU A 169 12.36 -9.50 -16.92
N ARG A 170 12.28 -9.92 -18.18
CA ARG A 170 13.39 -10.58 -18.88
C ARG A 170 14.61 -9.67 -19.02
N ARG A 171 14.41 -8.38 -19.28
CA ARG A 171 15.52 -7.41 -19.30
C ARG A 171 16.13 -7.26 -17.91
N TYR A 172 15.33 -7.15 -16.85
CA TYR A 172 15.83 -7.09 -15.48
C TYR A 172 16.63 -8.35 -15.11
N GLU A 173 16.09 -9.53 -15.40
CA GLU A 173 16.76 -10.83 -15.20
C GLU A 173 18.11 -10.89 -15.94
N GLN A 174 18.19 -10.38 -17.16
CA GLN A 174 19.44 -10.33 -17.93
C GLN A 174 20.46 -9.36 -17.31
N THR A 175 20.02 -8.16 -16.92
CA THR A 175 20.89 -7.14 -16.31
C THR A 175 21.53 -7.64 -15.01
N TYR A 176 20.77 -8.37 -14.19
CA TYR A 176 21.23 -8.85 -12.88
C TYR A 176 21.53 -10.34 -12.87
N ARG A 177 21.79 -10.94 -14.04
CA ARG A 177 22.09 -12.37 -14.14
C ARG A 177 23.36 -12.69 -13.34
N GLY A 178 23.22 -13.59 -12.36
CA GLY A 178 24.33 -14.02 -11.50
C GLY A 178 24.72 -13.01 -10.43
N ALA A 179 23.96 -11.92 -10.26
CA ALA A 179 24.11 -11.05 -9.11
C ALA A 179 23.43 -11.68 -7.88
N ASP A 180 24.10 -11.65 -6.74
CA ASP A 180 23.44 -11.81 -5.45
C ASP A 180 22.74 -10.49 -5.12
N LEU A 181 21.42 -10.45 -5.35
CA LEU A 181 20.59 -9.33 -4.95
C LEU A 181 20.19 -9.50 -3.47
N PRO A 182 20.24 -8.42 -2.66
CA PRO A 182 19.81 -8.45 -1.26
C PRO A 182 18.30 -8.78 -1.09
#